data_AF-D1JA84-F1
#
_entry.id   AF-D1JA84-F1
#
_cell.length_a   1.000
_cell.length_b   1.000
_cell.length_c   1.000
_cell.angle_alpha   90.00
_cell.angle_beta   90.00
_cell.angle_gamma   90.00
#
_symmetry.space_group_name_H-M   'P 1'
#
loop_
_entity.id
_entity.type
_entity.pdbx_description
1 polymer ?
#
loop_
_entity_poly.entity_id
_entity_poly.type
_entity_poly.pdbx_seq_one_letter_code
_entity_poly.pdbx_strand_id
1 'polypeptide(L)'
;MTVKFQEAVLNRVKQIPKGKVTTYGEIARVITGTVTAARAVGQAVARNQYPIIIPCHRVVRSSGDLGGYSLGLDKKIGLLSAEGIEIIGGKILNFEQVLFLFQEKK
;
A
#
# COMPACT_ATOMS: atom_id res chain seq x y z
N MET A 1 5.59 -17.36 5.50
CA MET A 1 5.04 -16.08 6.02
C MET A 1 4.34 -16.39 7.33
N THR A 2 4.73 -15.72 8.42
CA THR A 2 4.15 -15.95 9.76
C THR A 2 2.94 -15.05 9.98
N VAL A 3 2.03 -15.45 10.86
CA VAL A 3 0.86 -14.64 11.27
C VAL A 3 1.31 -13.27 11.81
N LYS A 4 2.32 -13.26 12.69
CA LYS A 4 2.90 -12.03 13.26
C LYS A 4 3.40 -11.04 12.20
N PHE A 5 4.04 -11.53 11.13
CA PHE A 5 4.50 -10.65 10.06
C PHE A 5 3.34 -10.05 9.28
N GLN A 6 2.32 -10.86 8.97
CA GLN A 6 1.13 -10.37 8.29
C GLN A 6 0.39 -9.31 9.13
N GLU A 7 0.19 -9.55 10.42
CA GLU A 7 -0.42 -8.59 11.33
C GLU A 7 0.37 -7.27 11.39
N ALA A 8 1.70 -7.34 11.49
CA ALA A 8 2.56 -6.17 11.47
C ALA A 8 2.38 -5.36 10.16
N VAL A 9 2.33 -6.04 9.01
CA VAL A 9 2.06 -5.40 7.71
C VAL A 9 0.70 -4.71 7.71
N LEU A 10 -0.37 -5.43 8.06
CA LEU A 10 -1.73 -4.88 8.03
C LEU A 10 -1.89 -3.70 9.02
N ASN A 11 -1.22 -3.74 10.17
CA ASN A 11 -1.21 -2.64 11.13
C ASN A 11 -0.51 -1.39 10.58
N ARG A 12 0.52 -1.53 9.75
CA ARG A 12 1.14 -0.39 9.05
C ARG A 12 0.23 0.15 7.94
N VAL A 13 -0.43 -0.74 7.19
CA VAL A 13 -1.38 -0.32 6.13
C VAL A 13 -2.52 0.53 6.70
N LYS A 14 -3.04 0.19 7.89
CA LYS A 14 -4.08 0.98 8.57
C LYS A 14 -3.67 2.42 8.89
N GLN A 15 -2.38 2.72 9.01
CA GLN A 15 -1.88 4.04 9.37
C GLN A 15 -1.74 4.97 8.16
N ILE A 16 -1.89 4.47 6.93
CA ILE A 16 -1.77 5.29 5.72
C ILE A 16 -2.96 6.26 5.67
N PRO A 17 -2.75 7.58 5.67
CA PRO A 17 -3.85 8.56 5.65
C PRO A 17 -4.70 8.48 4.37
N LYS A 18 -5.95 8.96 4.44
CA LYS A 18 -6.79 9.17 3.25
C LYS A 18 -6.12 10.17 2.31
N GLY A 19 -6.15 9.89 1.00
CA GLY A 19 -5.54 10.75 -0.03
C GLY A 19 -4.02 10.61 -0.13
N LYS A 20 -3.46 9.61 0.56
CA LYS A 20 -2.05 9.24 0.48
C LYS A 20 -1.88 7.77 0.11
N VAL A 21 -0.75 7.46 -0.49
CA VAL A 21 -0.35 6.08 -0.83
C VAL A 21 1.03 5.78 -0.28
N THR A 22 1.32 4.51 -0.05
CA THR A 22 2.68 4.07 0.28
C THR A 22 3.09 2.92 -0.64
N THR A 23 4.33 2.47 -0.52
CA THR A 23 4.86 1.38 -1.36
C THR A 23 5.06 0.11 -0.56
N TYR A 24 5.04 -1.04 -1.25
CA TYR A 24 5.41 -2.31 -0.62
C TYR A 24 6.82 -2.29 -0.01
N GLY A 25 7.75 -1.59 -0.67
CA GLY A 25 9.13 -1.43 -0.20
C GLY A 25 9.21 -0.58 1.06
N GLU A 26 8.41 0.48 1.15
CA GLU A 26 8.38 1.34 2.34
C GLU A 26 7.83 0.61 3.56
N ILE A 27 6.75 -0.15 3.40
CA ILE A 27 6.23 -1.00 4.49
C ILE A 27 7.28 -2.06 4.89
N ALA A 28 7.98 -2.65 3.92
CA ALA A 28 9.06 -3.60 4.19
C ALA A 28 10.18 -2.94 5.02
N ARG A 29 10.66 -1.77 4.58
CA ARG A 29 11.70 -0.98 5.28
C ARG A 29 11.33 -0.74 6.73
N VAL A 30 10.10 -0.35 7.00
CA VAL A 30 9.65 0.03 8.35
C VAL A 30 9.44 -1.19 9.28
N ILE A 31 9.22 -2.38 8.71
CA ILE A 31 9.02 -3.62 9.48
C ILE A 31 10.32 -4.40 9.67
N THR A 32 11.19 -4.43 8.67
CA THR A 32 12.39 -5.28 8.65
C THR A 32 13.70 -4.52 8.58
N GLY A 33 13.68 -3.20 8.39
CA GLY A 33 14.85 -2.37 8.12
C GLY A 33 15.34 -2.41 6.67
N THR A 34 14.65 -3.15 5.77
CA THR A 34 15.10 -3.31 4.38
C THR A 34 13.94 -3.43 3.38
N VAL A 35 14.14 -2.92 2.17
CA VAL A 35 13.15 -2.96 1.08
C VAL A 35 13.04 -4.35 0.42
N THR A 36 13.98 -5.26 0.67
CA THR A 36 14.03 -6.59 0.00
C THR A 36 12.81 -7.46 0.31
N ALA A 37 12.12 -7.21 1.44
CA ALA A 37 10.91 -7.92 1.83
C ALA A 37 9.63 -7.41 1.12
N ALA A 38 9.72 -6.48 0.16
CA ALA A 38 8.56 -5.90 -0.54
C ALA A 38 7.62 -6.96 -1.14
N ARG A 39 8.16 -8.04 -1.72
CA ARG A 39 7.34 -9.13 -2.28
C ARG A 39 6.58 -9.87 -1.18
N ALA A 40 7.19 -10.09 -0.02
CA ALA A 40 6.53 -10.71 1.13
C ALA A 40 5.42 -9.81 1.69
N VAL A 41 5.64 -8.48 1.74
CA VAL A 41 4.60 -7.51 2.09
C VAL A 41 3.42 -7.59 1.12
N GLY A 42 3.67 -7.63 -0.20
CA GLY A 42 2.62 -7.79 -1.19
C GLY A 42 1.78 -9.05 -0.97
N GLN A 43 2.41 -10.17 -0.61
CA GLN A 43 1.69 -11.40 -0.26
C GLN A 43 0.88 -11.27 1.04
N ALA A 44 1.41 -10.59 2.06
CA ALA A 44 0.68 -10.33 3.30
C ALA A 44 -0.58 -9.47 3.06
N VAL A 45 -0.46 -8.43 2.22
CA VAL A 45 -1.56 -7.56 1.84
C VAL A 45 -2.59 -8.30 0.97
N ALA A 46 -2.16 -9.17 0.05
CA ALA A 46 -3.06 -9.95 -0.80
C ALA A 46 -3.93 -10.94 -0.02
N ARG A 47 -3.43 -11.45 1.11
CA ARG A 47 -4.16 -12.34 2.03
C ARG A 47 -5.04 -11.59 3.04
N ASN A 48 -5.23 -10.27 2.87
CA ASN A 48 -6.11 -9.49 3.71
C ASN A 48 -7.58 -9.91 3.52
N GLN A 49 -8.19 -10.48 4.56
CA GLN A 49 -9.60 -10.89 4.58
C GLN A 49 -10.58 -9.72 4.72
N TYR A 50 -10.09 -8.51 5.03
CA TYR A 50 -10.90 -7.31 5.25
C TYR A 50 -10.42 -6.13 4.37
N PRO A 51 -10.56 -6.20 3.03
CA PRO A 51 -10.00 -5.25 2.06
C PRO A 51 -10.60 -3.83 2.11
N ILE A 52 -11.72 -3.64 2.83
CA ILE A 52 -12.39 -2.34 2.99
C ILE A 52 -11.98 -1.68 4.32
N ILE A 53 -11.84 -2.46 5.39
CA ILE A 53 -11.46 -1.94 6.72
C ILE A 53 -9.97 -1.58 6.76
N ILE A 54 -9.14 -2.40 6.11
CA ILE A 54 -7.72 -2.14 5.95
C ILE A 54 -7.52 -1.54 4.56
N PRO A 55 -7.02 -0.29 4.42
CA PRO A 55 -6.98 0.44 3.16
C PRO A 55 -5.85 -0.05 2.24
N CYS A 56 -5.88 -1.33 1.87
CA CYS A 56 -4.86 -1.96 1.06
C CYS A 56 -4.81 -1.42 -0.38
N HIS A 57 -5.85 -0.72 -0.85
CA HIS A 57 -5.83 0.03 -2.11
C HIS A 57 -4.79 1.17 -2.09
N ARG A 58 -4.39 1.66 -0.91
CA ARG A 58 -3.35 2.69 -0.75
C ARG A 58 -1.91 2.15 -0.87
N VAL A 59 -1.71 0.85 -1.08
CA VAL A 59 -0.38 0.24 -1.27
C VAL A 59 -0.12 -0.01 -2.76
N VAL A 60 0.96 0.59 -3.29
CA VAL A 60 1.30 0.59 -4.71
C VAL A 60 2.76 0.18 -4.97
N ARG A 61 3.15 0.06 -6.25
CA ARG A 61 4.54 -0.20 -6.61
C ARG A 61 5.38 1.06 -6.40
N SER A 62 6.68 0.90 -6.20
CA SER A 62 7.62 2.02 -6.03
C SER A 62 7.75 2.91 -7.27
N SER A 63 7.35 2.42 -8.43
CA SER A 63 7.30 3.19 -9.69
C SER A 63 6.09 4.13 -9.80
N GLY A 64 5.16 4.10 -8.82
CA GLY A 64 3.87 4.79 -8.87
C GLY A 64 2.78 4.03 -9.64
N ASP A 65 3.10 2.87 -10.21
CA ASP A 65 2.12 2.01 -10.88
C ASP A 65 1.22 1.31 -9.86
N LEU A 66 -0.06 1.18 -10.23
CA LEU A 66 -1.01 0.40 -9.46
C LEU A 66 -0.64 -1.09 -9.52
N GLY A 67 -0.29 -1.64 -8.36
CA GLY A 67 -0.24 -3.09 -8.16
C GLY A 67 -1.64 -3.71 -8.15
N GLY A 68 -1.69 -5.04 -8.27
CA GLY A 68 -2.95 -5.80 -8.22
C GLY A 68 -3.77 -5.54 -6.95
N TYR A 69 -5.08 -5.81 -7.04
CA TYR A 69 -6.04 -5.64 -5.95
C TYR A 69 -7.03 -6.80 -5.96
N SER A 70 -7.34 -7.36 -4.79
CA SER A 70 -8.19 -8.56 -4.68
C SER A 70 -9.63 -8.34 -5.17
N LEU A 71 -10.12 -7.10 -5.11
CA LEU A 71 -11.46 -6.76 -5.61
C LEU A 71 -11.46 -6.24 -7.06
N GLY A 72 -10.33 -6.33 -7.76
CA GLY A 72 -10.17 -5.83 -9.13
C GLY A 72 -9.59 -4.41 -9.22
N LEU A 73 -8.89 -4.12 -10.32
CA LEU A 73 -8.18 -2.87 -10.49
C LEU A 73 -9.12 -1.65 -10.56
N ASP A 74 -10.28 -1.79 -11.20
CA ASP A 74 -11.26 -0.70 -11.33
C ASP A 74 -11.75 -0.21 -9.97
N LYS A 75 -11.99 -1.13 -9.02
CA LYS A 75 -12.36 -0.76 -7.66
C LYS A 75 -11.24 -0.04 -6.93
N LYS A 76 -9.98 -0.46 -7.12
CA LYS A 76 -8.82 0.24 -6.57
C LYS A 76 -8.71 1.66 -7.11
N ILE A 77 -8.89 1.83 -8.42
CA ILE A 77 -8.89 3.14 -9.08
C ILE A 77 -10.02 4.00 -8.53
N GLY A 78 -11.24 3.49 -8.44
CA GLY A 78 -12.39 4.21 -7.90
C GLY A 78 -12.19 4.67 -6.46
N LEU A 79 -11.66 3.80 -5.60
CA LEU A 79 -11.35 4.14 -4.20
C LEU A 79 -10.28 5.23 -4.11
N LEU A 80 -9.18 5.10 -4.86
CA LEU A 80 -8.10 6.11 -4.87
C LEU A 80 -8.60 7.45 -5.43
N SER A 81 -9.40 7.42 -6.50
CA SER A 81 -9.99 8.62 -7.11
C SER A 81 -10.94 9.33 -6.15
N ALA A 82 -11.77 8.57 -5.41
CA ALA A 82 -12.64 9.12 -4.34
C ALA A 82 -11.86 9.71 -3.15
N GLU A 83 -10.57 9.40 -3.04
CA GLU A 83 -9.64 10.01 -2.09
C GLU A 83 -8.85 11.19 -2.67
N GLY A 84 -9.10 11.57 -3.93
CA GLY A 84 -8.44 12.67 -4.61
C GLY A 84 -7.12 12.30 -5.30
N ILE A 85 -6.89 11.01 -5.59
CA ILE A 85 -5.68 10.54 -6.26
C ILE A 85 -5.98 10.31 -7.74
N GLU A 86 -5.33 11.09 -8.59
CA GLU A 86 -5.46 11.00 -10.05
C GLU A 86 -4.59 9.88 -10.63
N ILE A 87 -5.19 9.08 -11.51
CA ILE A 87 -4.59 7.90 -12.13
C ILE A 87 -4.83 7.92 -13.64
N ILE A 88 -3.76 7.75 -14.43
CA ILE A 88 -3.84 7.62 -15.89
C ILE A 88 -3.05 6.38 -16.30
N GLY A 89 -3.65 5.52 -17.13
CA GLY A 89 -2.98 4.31 -17.64
C GLY A 89 -2.55 3.35 -16.52
N GLY A 90 -3.21 3.37 -15.35
CA GLY A 90 -2.84 2.55 -14.20
C GLY A 90 -1.64 3.08 -13.40
N LYS A 91 -1.24 4.35 -13.62
CA LYS A 91 -0.18 5.02 -12.87
C LYS A 91 -0.69 6.28 -12.19
N ILE A 92 -0.21 6.53 -10.98
CA ILE A 92 -0.53 7.75 -10.23
C ILE A 92 0.26 8.93 -10.82
N LEU A 93 -0.43 10.00 -11.19
CA LEU A 93 0.20 11.18 -11.82
C LEU A 93 1.10 11.94 -10.85
N ASN A 94 0.54 12.35 -9.72
CA ASN A 94 1.24 13.17 -8.71
C ASN A 94 1.88 12.30 -7.62
N PHE A 95 2.48 11.16 -8.01
CA PHE A 95 2.90 10.10 -7.08
C PHE A 95 3.73 10.61 -5.90
N GLU A 96 4.77 11.40 -6.17
CA GLU A 96 5.65 11.97 -5.13
C GLU A 96 4.89 12.84 -4.12
N GLN A 97 3.86 13.57 -4.57
CA GLN A 97 3.08 14.47 -3.71
C GLN A 97 2.12 13.71 -2.80
N VAL A 98 1.63 12.55 -3.27
CA VAL A 98 0.71 11.69 -2.51
C VAL A 98 1.43 10.55 -1.77
N LEU A 99 2.75 10.42 -1.97
CA LEU A 99 3.55 9.40 -1.30
C LEU A 99 3.64 9.68 0.21
N PHE A 100 3.36 8.63 0.99
CA PHE A 100 3.47 8.60 2.43
C PHE A 100 4.63 7.69 2.82
N LEU A 101 5.61 8.30 3.48
CA LEU A 101 6.74 7.63 4.12
C LEU A 101 6.49 7.59 5.62
N PHE A 102 6.69 6.43 6.23
CA PHE A 102 6.53 6.31 7.67
C PHE A 102 7.74 6.95 8.34
N GLN A 103 7.49 7.71 9.39
CA GLN A 103 8.54 8.22 10.26
C GLN A 103 9.24 7.03 10.94
N GLU A 104 10.57 7.11 11.05
CA GLU A 104 11.33 6.19 11.88
C GLU A 104 10.92 6.42 13.33
N LYS A 105 10.56 5.35 14.05
CA LYS A 105 10.50 5.45 15.51
C LYS A 105 11.96 5.60 15.97
N LYS A 106 12.32 6.79 16.44
CA LYS A 106 13.50 6.97 17.29
C LYS A 106 13.41 6.05 18.51
#